data_AF-A0A399F1D4-F1
#
_entry.id   AF-A0A399F1D4-F1
#
_cell.length_a   1.000
_cell.length_b   1.000
_cell.length_c   1.000
_cell.angle_alpha   90.00
_cell.angle_beta   90.00
_cell.angle_gamma   90.00
#
_symmetry.space_group_name_H-M   'P 1'
#
loop_
_entity.id
_entity.type
_entity.pdbx_description
1 polymer ?
#
loop_
_entity_poly.entity_id
_entity_poly.type
_entity_poly.pdbx_seq_one_letter_code
_entity_poly.pdbx_strand_id
1 'polypeptide(L)'
;MRLYLGALLDQAAPPPVRRLGLLQLSLMALVPQGLHLLLAAWALPDLRGLPGGVVLGVGGFFLLLLGLVLALRRRTGGKLAPAQRVFLDALWLGTAGLSALVLSRMGQEAAALGFGGLGLLGYGAGWLRLWLALGQPEPPRRSPRGRPG
;
A
#
# COMPACT_ATOMS: atom_id res chain seq x y z
N MET A 1 -22.98 2.34 -10.51
CA MET A 1 -21.60 2.89 -10.56
C MET A 1 -20.97 2.54 -11.90
N ARG A 2 -20.38 3.51 -12.61
CA ARG A 2 -19.56 3.22 -13.80
C ARG A 2 -18.19 2.72 -13.33
N LEU A 3 -17.71 1.60 -13.87
CA LEU A 3 -16.40 1.02 -13.54
C LEU A 3 -15.33 1.64 -14.45
N TYR A 4 -14.31 2.27 -13.86
CA TYR A 4 -13.21 2.93 -14.57
C TYR A 4 -11.89 2.15 -14.45
N LEU A 5 -11.94 0.90 -13.96
CA LEU A 5 -10.75 0.06 -13.77
C LEU A 5 -10.02 -0.20 -15.09
N GLY A 6 -10.74 -0.38 -16.20
CA GLY A 6 -10.16 -0.55 -17.53
C GLY A 6 -9.36 0.68 -17.99
N ALA A 7 -9.81 1.89 -17.63
CA ALA A 7 -9.09 3.11 -17.95
C ALA A 7 -7.72 3.18 -17.26
N LEU A 8 -7.52 2.46 -16.17
CA LEU A 8 -6.25 2.41 -15.46
C LEU A 8 -5.17 1.64 -16.23
N LEU A 9 -5.61 0.68 -17.05
CA LEU A 9 -4.78 -0.12 -17.95
C LEU A 9 -4.67 0.54 -19.34
N ASP A 10 -5.67 1.33 -19.73
CA ASP A 10 -5.68 2.07 -20.98
C ASP A 10 -4.88 3.37 -20.89
N GLN A 11 -3.77 3.42 -21.62
CA GLN A 11 -2.91 4.61 -21.69
C GLN A 11 -3.54 5.74 -22.51
N ALA A 12 -4.49 5.43 -23.40
CA ALA A 12 -5.19 6.42 -24.20
C ALA A 12 -6.33 7.10 -23.44
N ALA A 13 -6.72 6.57 -22.27
CA ALA A 13 -7.78 7.14 -21.46
C ALA A 13 -7.38 8.52 -20.89
N PRO A 14 -8.31 9.50 -20.85
CA PRO A 14 -8.01 10.81 -20.29
C PRO A 14 -7.54 10.71 -18.83
N PRO A 15 -6.53 11.50 -18.41
CA PRO A 15 -6.02 11.52 -17.03
C PRO A 15 -7.08 11.57 -15.91
N PRO A 16 -8.18 12.37 -16.00
CA PRO A 16 -9.21 12.37 -14.96
C PRO A 16 -9.91 11.01 -14.82
N VAL A 17 -10.12 10.29 -15.91
CA VAL A 17 -10.77 8.96 -15.90
C VAL A 17 -9.85 7.91 -15.28
N ARG A 18 -8.54 7.97 -15.60
CA ARG A 18 -7.53 7.09 -14.99
C ARG A 18 -7.42 7.27 -13.48
N ARG A 19 -7.50 8.52 -13.01
CA ARG A 19 -7.53 8.89 -11.59
C ARG A 19 -8.77 8.39 -10.86
N LEU A 20 -9.94 8.48 -11.49
CA LEU A 20 -11.17 7.88 -10.96
C LEU A 20 -11.04 6.36 -10.82
N GLY A 21 -10.44 5.68 -11.80
CA GLY A 21 -10.09 4.28 -11.69
C GLY A 21 -9.16 3.99 -10.50
N LEU A 22 -8.17 4.86 -10.26
CA LEU A 22 -7.21 4.70 -9.15
C LEU A 22 -7.93 4.81 -7.81
N LEU A 23 -8.85 5.77 -7.66
CA LEU A 23 -9.69 5.88 -6.47
C LEU A 23 -10.55 4.64 -6.26
N GLN A 24 -11.20 4.14 -7.32
CA GLN A 24 -12.03 2.92 -7.23
C GLN A 24 -11.20 1.71 -6.80
N LEU A 25 -10.03 1.50 -7.41
CA LEU A 25 -9.18 0.38 -7.07
C LEU A 25 -8.60 0.52 -5.65
N SER A 26 -8.22 1.73 -5.26
CA SER A 26 -7.75 2.00 -3.90
C SER A 26 -8.84 1.70 -2.89
N LEU A 27 -10.09 2.10 -3.15
CA LEU A 27 -11.24 1.78 -2.31
C LEU A 27 -11.46 0.26 -2.22
N MET A 28 -11.43 -0.44 -3.36
CA MET A 28 -11.58 -1.90 -3.41
C MET A 28 -10.46 -2.64 -2.68
N ALA A 29 -9.26 -2.09 -2.60
CA ALA A 29 -8.16 -2.66 -1.82
C ALA A 29 -8.26 -2.31 -0.33
N LEU A 30 -8.64 -1.07 0.00
CA LEU A 30 -8.71 -0.58 1.38
C LEU A 30 -9.91 -1.12 2.16
N VAL A 31 -11.07 -1.32 1.52
CA VAL A 31 -12.27 -1.80 2.22
C VAL A 31 -12.06 -3.20 2.83
N PRO A 32 -11.59 -4.22 2.08
CA PRO A 32 -11.26 -5.51 2.66
C PRO A 32 -10.16 -5.43 3.70
N GLN A 33 -9.15 -4.58 3.48
CA GLN A 33 -8.05 -4.40 4.43
C GLN A 33 -8.53 -3.79 5.76
N GLY A 34 -9.40 -2.78 5.69
CA GLY A 34 -10.02 -2.17 6.85
C GLY A 34 -10.94 -3.14 7.58
N LEU A 35 -11.76 -3.91 6.85
CA LEU A 35 -12.58 -4.98 7.43
C LEU A 35 -11.72 -6.02 8.14
N HIS A 36 -10.61 -6.44 7.53
CA HIS A 36 -9.67 -7.37 8.14
C HIS A 36 -9.06 -6.81 9.43
N LEU A 37 -8.67 -5.54 9.45
CA LEU A 37 -8.16 -4.88 10.67
C LEU A 37 -9.24 -4.74 11.75
N LEU A 38 -10.49 -4.46 11.38
CA LEU A 38 -11.62 -4.40 12.32
C LEU A 38 -11.91 -5.77 12.92
N LEU A 39 -11.91 -6.83 12.10
CA LEU A 39 -12.06 -8.21 12.57
C LEU A 39 -10.90 -8.60 13.48
N ALA A 40 -9.67 -8.25 13.13
CA ALA A 40 -8.51 -8.46 13.99
C ALA A 40 -8.66 -7.71 15.32
N ALA A 41 -9.11 -6.45 15.30
CA ALA A 41 -9.41 -5.67 16.50
C ALA A 41 -10.43 -6.36 17.39
N TRP A 42 -11.49 -6.92 16.80
CA TRP A 42 -12.54 -7.58 17.54
C TRP A 42 -12.09 -8.94 18.11
N ALA A 43 -11.28 -9.69 17.37
CA ALA A 43 -10.83 -11.03 17.74
C ALA A 43 -9.61 -11.05 18.68
N LEU A 44 -8.73 -10.05 18.60
CA LEU A 44 -7.56 -9.99 19.47
C LEU A 44 -8.00 -9.70 20.91
N PRO A 45 -7.54 -10.47 21.90
CA PRO A 45 -7.76 -10.15 23.30
C PRO A 45 -6.81 -9.02 23.76
N ASP A 46 -6.93 -8.62 25.02
CA ASP A 46 -5.88 -7.86 25.70
C ASP A 46 -4.66 -8.77 25.90
N LEU A 47 -3.47 -8.25 25.60
CA LEU A 47 -2.19 -8.95 25.65
C LEU A 47 -1.20 -8.25 26.60
N ARG A 48 -1.67 -7.33 27.43
CA ARG A 48 -0.85 -6.68 28.47
C ARG A 48 -0.33 -7.70 29.48
N GLY A 49 0.88 -7.45 29.98
CA GLY A 49 1.54 -8.33 30.96
C GLY A 49 2.36 -9.48 30.34
N LEU A 50 2.46 -9.56 29.01
CA LEU A 50 3.35 -10.52 28.36
C LEU A 50 4.83 -10.29 28.74
N PRO A 51 5.65 -11.36 28.80
CA PRO A 51 7.08 -11.23 29.07
C PRO A 51 7.77 -10.33 28.05
N GLY A 52 8.71 -9.49 28.50
CA GLY A 52 9.41 -8.53 27.64
C GLY A 52 10.07 -9.16 26.41
N GLY A 53 10.61 -10.38 26.54
CA GLY A 53 11.17 -11.13 25.40
C GLY A 53 10.14 -11.45 24.31
N VAL A 54 8.89 -11.74 24.69
CA VAL A 54 7.80 -11.97 23.73
C VAL A 54 7.43 -10.66 23.04
N VAL A 55 7.34 -9.56 23.78
CA VAL A 55 7.07 -8.23 23.23
C VAL A 55 8.12 -7.83 22.19
N LEU A 56 9.39 -8.02 22.51
CA LEU A 56 10.50 -7.76 21.59
C LEU A 56 10.46 -8.67 20.36
N GLY A 57 10.18 -9.97 20.54
CA GLY A 57 10.08 -10.92 19.44
C GLY A 57 8.96 -10.57 18.46
N VAL A 58 7.76 -10.23 18.97
CA VAL A 58 6.61 -9.82 18.16
C VAL A 58 6.90 -8.50 17.43
N GLY A 59 7.46 -7.50 18.12
CA GLY A 59 7.84 -6.24 17.50
C GLY A 59 8.89 -6.43 16.40
N GLY A 60 9.92 -7.24 16.65
CA GLY A 60 10.96 -7.59 15.69
C GLY A 60 10.40 -8.32 14.46
N PHE A 61 9.48 -9.26 14.66
CA PHE A 61 8.80 -9.95 13.57
C PHE A 61 8.05 -8.96 12.64
N PHE A 62 7.28 -8.03 13.21
CA PHE A 62 6.57 -7.03 12.42
C PHE A 62 7.51 -6.04 11.71
N LEU A 63 8.62 -5.66 12.35
CA LEU A 63 9.67 -4.86 11.68
C LEU A 63 10.24 -5.59 10.46
N LEU A 64 10.55 -6.88 10.59
CA LEU A 64 11.06 -7.70 9.48
C LEU A 64 10.03 -7.83 8.36
N LEU A 65 8.76 -8.09 8.70
CA LEU A 65 7.68 -8.20 7.74
C LEU A 65 7.49 -6.89 6.96
N LEU A 66 7.52 -5.76 7.66
CA LEU A 66 7.41 -4.44 7.04
C LEU A 66 8.63 -4.15 6.16
N GLY A 67 9.84 -4.51 6.63
CA GLY A 67 11.08 -4.43 5.85
C GLY A 67 11.02 -5.25 4.55
N LEU A 68 10.42 -6.44 4.58
CA LEU A 68 10.21 -7.28 3.41
C LEU A 68 9.25 -6.60 2.41
N VAL A 69 8.12 -6.06 2.86
CA VAL A 69 7.20 -5.31 2.00
C VAL A 69 7.88 -4.08 1.39
N LEU A 70 8.69 -3.35 2.17
CA LEU A 70 9.48 -2.22 1.65
C LEU A 70 10.48 -2.67 0.58
N ALA A 71 11.20 -3.77 0.82
CA ALA A 71 12.15 -4.33 -0.14
C ALA A 71 11.46 -4.71 -1.45
N LEU A 72 10.27 -5.33 -1.38
CA LEU A 72 9.44 -5.63 -2.54
C LEU A 72 9.03 -4.35 -3.28
N ARG A 73 8.55 -3.32 -2.58
CA ARG A 73 8.18 -2.01 -3.16
C ARG A 73 9.34 -1.35 -3.89
N ARG A 74 10.56 -1.43 -3.32
CA ARG A 74 11.77 -0.87 -3.92
C ARG A 74 12.21 -1.65 -5.15
N ARG A 75 12.28 -2.98 -5.07
CA ARG A 75 12.70 -3.84 -6.20
C ARG A 75 11.76 -3.75 -7.40
N THR A 76 10.49 -3.48 -7.14
CA THR A 76 9.43 -3.46 -8.16
C THR A 76 9.02 -2.05 -8.60
N GLY A 77 9.64 -1.01 -8.00
CA GLY A 77 9.37 0.42 -8.19
C GLY A 77 9.72 0.93 -9.58
N GLY A 78 8.97 0.49 -10.58
CA GLY A 78 9.17 0.81 -12.00
C GLY A 78 8.49 -0.20 -12.91
N LYS A 79 8.46 -1.47 -12.48
CA LYS A 79 8.09 -2.62 -13.31
C LYS A 79 6.63 -3.06 -13.16
N LEU A 80 6.01 -2.75 -12.03
CA LEU A 80 4.62 -3.16 -11.76
C LEU A 80 3.62 -2.28 -12.47
N ALA A 81 2.57 -2.92 -12.97
CA ALA A 81 1.37 -2.25 -13.42
C ALA A 81 0.78 -1.41 -12.27
N PRO A 82 0.14 -0.26 -12.56
CA PRO A 82 -0.40 0.60 -11.52
C PRO A 82 -1.36 -0.12 -10.56
N ALA A 83 -2.15 -1.09 -11.07
CA ALA A 83 -3.04 -1.89 -10.24
C ALA A 83 -2.31 -2.70 -9.17
N GLN A 84 -1.23 -3.38 -9.54
CA GLN A 84 -0.41 -4.17 -8.62
C GLN A 84 0.23 -3.29 -7.54
N ARG A 85 0.60 -2.05 -7.89
CA ARG A 85 1.16 -1.10 -6.92
C ARG A 85 0.14 -0.67 -5.88
N VAL A 86 -1.12 -0.46 -6.27
CA VAL A 86 -2.20 -0.14 -5.32
C VAL A 86 -2.36 -1.25 -4.28
N PHE A 87 -2.37 -2.51 -4.72
CA PHE A 87 -2.44 -3.65 -3.79
C PHE A 87 -1.20 -3.74 -2.90
N LEU A 88 0.00 -3.49 -3.44
CA LEU A 88 1.24 -3.51 -2.65
C LEU A 88 1.30 -2.38 -1.62
N ASP A 89 0.79 -1.19 -1.96
CA ASP A 89 0.68 -0.06 -1.03
C ASP A 89 -0.40 -0.33 0.03
N ALA A 90 -1.53 -0.93 -0.34
CA ALA A 90 -2.56 -1.36 0.62
C ALA A 90 -2.05 -2.48 1.56
N LEU A 91 -1.22 -3.40 1.05
CA LEU A 91 -0.56 -4.42 1.85
C LEU A 91 0.41 -3.80 2.86
N TRP A 92 1.19 -2.80 2.45
CA TRP A 92 2.04 -2.01 3.35
C TRP A 92 1.21 -1.40 4.49
N LEU A 93 0.12 -0.71 4.15
CA LEU A 93 -0.75 -0.08 5.14
C LEU A 93 -1.35 -1.10 6.10
N GLY A 94 -1.88 -2.21 5.59
CA GLY A 94 -2.50 -3.22 6.44
C GLY A 94 -1.49 -3.97 7.31
N THR A 95 -0.28 -4.23 6.82
CA THR A 95 0.81 -4.80 7.63
C THR A 95 1.14 -3.87 8.79
N ALA A 96 1.33 -2.58 8.49
CA ALA A 96 1.61 -1.56 9.50
C ALA A 96 0.44 -1.38 10.50
N GLY A 97 -0.80 -1.35 10.00
CA GLY A 97 -2.00 -1.25 10.83
C GLY A 97 -2.20 -2.46 11.74
N LEU A 98 -1.95 -3.67 11.25
CA LEU A 98 -2.02 -4.89 12.06
C LEU A 98 -0.92 -4.90 13.13
N SER A 99 0.29 -4.48 12.76
CA SER A 99 1.42 -4.32 13.70
C SER A 99 1.05 -3.34 14.81
N ALA A 100 0.49 -2.18 14.44
CA ALA A 100 0.05 -1.16 15.39
C ALA A 100 -1.02 -1.69 16.35
N LEU A 101 -2.01 -2.40 15.80
CA LEU A 101 -3.10 -2.96 16.59
C LEU A 101 -2.60 -4.00 17.61
N VAL A 102 -1.76 -4.95 17.18
CA VAL A 102 -1.18 -5.95 18.08
C VAL A 102 -0.33 -5.30 19.17
N LEU A 103 0.52 -4.34 18.81
CA LEU A 103 1.38 -3.64 19.78
C LEU A 103 0.56 -2.82 20.79
N SER A 104 -0.53 -2.19 20.36
CA SER A 104 -1.44 -1.48 21.27
C SER A 104 -2.08 -2.46 22.27
N ARG A 105 -2.51 -3.67 21.83
CA ARG A 105 -3.00 -4.72 22.74
C ARG A 105 -1.96 -5.22 23.73
N MET A 106 -0.68 -5.07 23.42
CA MET A 106 0.42 -5.42 24.33
C MET A 106 0.81 -4.25 25.27
N GLY A 107 0.12 -3.12 25.20
CA GLY A 107 0.41 -1.91 25.96
C GLY A 107 1.58 -1.08 25.42
N GLN A 108 2.02 -1.34 24.18
CA GLN A 108 3.14 -0.65 23.54
C GLN A 108 2.66 0.51 22.65
N GLU A 109 1.98 1.48 23.25
CA GLU A 109 1.29 2.55 22.49
C GLU A 109 2.24 3.39 21.63
N ALA A 110 3.44 3.71 22.13
CA ALA A 110 4.42 4.48 21.36
C ALA A 110 4.87 3.73 20.09
N ALA A 111 5.12 2.42 20.21
CA ALA A 111 5.47 1.59 19.07
C ALA A 111 4.28 1.45 18.11
N ALA A 112 3.07 1.26 18.66
CA ALA A 112 1.84 1.19 17.87
C ALA A 112 1.64 2.46 17.02
N LEU A 113 1.80 3.64 17.62
CA LEU A 113 1.75 4.92 16.91
C LEU A 113 2.84 5.02 15.84
N GLY A 114 4.06 4.56 16.15
CA GLY A 114 5.17 4.53 15.19
C GLY A 114 4.84 3.70 13.94
N PHE A 115 4.33 2.47 14.13
CA PHE A 115 3.90 1.62 13.02
C PHE A 115 2.71 2.21 12.26
N GLY A 116 1.69 2.70 12.96
CA GLY A 116 0.52 3.32 12.35
C GLY A 116 0.89 4.52 11.48
N GLY A 117 1.72 5.43 12.01
CA GLY A 117 2.23 6.58 11.29
C GLY A 117 3.06 6.20 10.06
N LEU A 118 3.97 5.23 10.20
CA LEU A 118 4.78 4.74 9.08
C LEU A 118 3.92 4.09 7.97
N GLY A 119 2.87 3.36 8.37
CA GLY A 119 1.87 2.79 7.48
C GLY A 119 1.20 3.87 6.63
N LEU A 120 0.62 4.88 7.29
CA LEU A 120 -0.09 5.98 6.65
C LEU A 120 0.82 6.81 5.74
N LEU A 121 2.00 7.20 6.21
CA LEU A 121 2.97 7.96 5.44
C LEU A 121 3.43 7.18 4.21
N GLY A 122 3.77 5.90 4.38
CA GLY A 122 4.24 5.06 3.29
C GLY A 122 3.15 4.78 2.24
N TYR A 123 1.90 4.60 2.66
CA TYR A 123 0.75 4.48 1.75
C TYR A 123 0.49 5.79 1.02
N GLY A 124 0.36 6.90 1.75
CA GLY A 124 0.07 8.22 1.20
C GLY A 124 1.12 8.66 0.17
N ALA A 125 2.40 8.44 0.45
CA ALA A 125 3.48 8.72 -0.48
C ALA A 125 3.41 7.85 -1.75
N GLY A 126 3.09 6.55 -1.63
CA GLY A 126 2.93 5.65 -2.77
C GLY A 126 1.74 6.04 -3.65
N TRP A 127 0.60 6.31 -3.02
CA TRP A 127 -0.62 6.77 -3.68
C TRP A 127 -0.43 8.11 -4.39
N LEU A 128 0.20 9.10 -3.75
CA LEU A 128 0.48 10.40 -4.35
C LEU A 128 1.40 10.28 -5.57
N ARG A 129 2.44 9.45 -5.49
CA ARG A 129 3.32 9.17 -6.65
C ARG A 129 2.55 8.59 -7.82
N LEU A 130 1.64 7.65 -7.58
CA LEU A 130 0.76 7.09 -8.62
C LEU A 130 -0.17 8.15 -9.20
N TRP A 131 -0.79 8.97 -8.34
CA TRP A 131 -1.70 10.03 -8.75
C TRP A 131 -1.06 11.06 -9.67
N LEU A 132 0.18 11.46 -9.36
CA LEU A 132 0.98 12.37 -10.18
C LEU A 132 1.42 11.71 -11.49
N ALA A 133 1.86 10.44 -11.45
CA ALA A 133 2.28 9.71 -12.64
C ALA A 133 1.14 9.52 -13.67
N LEU A 134 -0.11 9.34 -13.20
CA LEU A 134 -1.28 9.25 -14.07
C LEU A 134 -1.67 10.60 -14.72
N GLY A 135 -1.16 11.72 -14.18
CA GLY A 135 -1.43 13.07 -14.67
C GLY A 135 -0.48 13.55 -15.76
N GLN A 136 0.63 12.84 -16.00
CA GLN A 136 1.59 13.24 -17.04
C GLN A 136 1.25 12.56 -18.37
N PRO A 137 1.13 13.31 -19.49
CA PRO A 137 1.07 12.71 -20.81
C PRO A 137 2.41 12.00 -21.11
N GLU A 138 2.36 10.78 -21.64
CA GLU A 138 3.59 10.10 -22.07
C GLU A 138 4.30 10.95 -23.15
N PRO A 139 5.63 11.14 -23.08
CA PRO A 139 6.35 11.73 -24.20
C PRO A 139 6.16 10.85 -25.44
N PRO A 140 6.02 11.43 -26.64
CA PRO A 140 5.76 10.67 -27.86
C PRO A 140 6.83 9.58 -28.03
N ARG A 141 6.38 8.33 -28.17
CA ARG A 141 7.27 7.22 -28.51
C ARG A 141 7.98 7.60 -29.81
N ARG A 142 9.30 7.78 -29.74
CA ARG A 142 10.12 7.97 -30.94
C ARG A 142 9.90 6.76 -31.83
N SER A 143 9.22 6.94 -32.96
CA SER A 143 9.14 5.93 -34.00
C SER A 143 10.56 5.45 -34.30
N PRO A 144 10.80 4.13 -34.40
CA PRO A 144 12.08 3.64 -34.88
C PRO A 144 12.28 4.25 -36.26
N ARG A 145 13.23 5.19 -36.38
CA ARG A 145 13.58 5.82 -37.64
C ARG A 145 13.81 4.69 -38.63
N GLY A 146 13.03 4.72 -39.71
CA GLY A 146 13.17 3.79 -40.82
C GLY A 146 14.65 3.69 -41.20
N ARG A 147 15.16 2.46 -41.22
CA ARG A 147 16.42 2.19 -41.90
C ARG A 147 16.17 2.45 -43.39
N PRO A 148 16.89 3.37 -44.05
CA PRO A 148 16.90 3.39 -45.50
C PRO A 148 17.56 2.09 -45.97
N GLY A 149 16.92 1.44 -46.94
CA GLY A 149 17.46 0.30 -47.66
C GLY A 149 18.55 0.69 -48.63
#